data_AF-A0A9W2X9M1-F1
#
_entry.id   AF-A0A9W2X9M1-F1
#
_cell.length_a   1.000
_cell.length_b   1.000
_cell.length_c   1.000
_cell.angle_alpha   90.00
_cell.angle_beta   90.00
_cell.angle_gamma   90.00
#
_symmetry.space_group_name_H-M   'P 1'
#
loop_
_entity.id
_entity.type
_entity.pdbx_description
1 polymer ?
#
loop_
_entity_poly.entity_id
_entity_poly.type
_entity_poly.pdbx_seq_one_letter_code
_entity_poly.pdbx_strand_id
1 'polypeptide(L)'
;MQRTLFLVILMGQCSFSTCSLYQYHFIRENKTWYEAQTYCRETYTDLATVSDMTDMRRLCSSTQNQDEAWIGLHSYPGRENRKWHWSLPGLEFNDSDTRWQSGEPNDYNGMENCVTKIQLWFDTTCSFRCAFLCYNGTKQSNTTFHYITTPMTWPEAQNHCRHHYTDLVSGLDQLNDPTVASYSSVWIGLFRDTWRWSDGSNSSLRNWKSLGDLVDGQSNKTCATVLNTAGTWSYDYCDEKKPFYCYEEAAPRKKFVVRMKLAADPSVNMTDPAVTESMLKQMEAAFRDKGLSVKLRWRKLPDKLNTTKEEPEQGCAP
;
A
#
# COMPACT_ATOMS: atom_id res chain seq x y z
N MET A 1 26.72 34.11 -22.10
CA MET A 1 26.70 33.38 -20.80
C MET A 1 26.04 32.03 -21.01
N GLN A 2 26.70 30.93 -20.61
CA GLN A 2 26.19 29.57 -20.80
C GLN A 2 25.24 29.22 -19.65
N ARG A 3 23.94 29.03 -19.92
CA ARG A 3 22.95 28.57 -18.92
C ARG A 3 22.46 27.18 -19.30
N THR A 4 22.46 26.26 -18.33
CA THR A 4 22.02 24.87 -18.50
C THR A 4 20.59 24.73 -18.02
N LEU A 5 19.72 24.27 -18.91
CA LEU A 5 18.32 23.96 -18.61
C LEU A 5 18.19 22.54 -18.05
N PHE A 6 17.20 22.29 -17.19
CA PHE A 6 16.87 20.95 -16.71
C PHE A 6 15.45 20.58 -17.13
N LEU A 7 15.29 19.41 -17.76
CA LEU A 7 14.07 18.96 -18.42
C LEU A 7 13.48 17.76 -17.68
N VAL A 8 12.30 17.90 -17.08
CA VAL A 8 11.60 16.81 -16.38
C VAL A 8 10.63 16.17 -17.37
N ILE A 9 10.96 14.98 -17.89
CA ILE A 9 10.10 14.24 -18.83
C ILE A 9 9.41 13.10 -18.09
N LEU A 10 8.07 13.09 -18.09
CA LEU A 10 7.24 12.01 -17.58
C LEU A 10 6.83 11.12 -18.77
N MET A 11 7.45 9.94 -18.92
CA MET A 11 7.00 8.94 -19.90
C MET A 11 6.39 7.75 -19.17
N GLY A 12 5.17 7.38 -19.55
CA GLY A 12 4.45 6.22 -19.05
C GLY A 12 4.73 4.95 -19.87
N GLN A 13 4.73 3.82 -19.14
CA GLN A 13 4.73 2.40 -19.58
C GLN A 13 6.11 1.76 -19.89
N CYS A 14 6.43 0.48 -19.64
CA CYS A 14 5.67 -0.71 -19.22
C CYS A 14 6.45 -1.50 -18.11
N SER A 15 5.68 -2.25 -17.31
CA SER A 15 6.01 -3.52 -16.63
C SER A 15 7.41 -3.75 -16.06
N PHE A 16 7.59 -3.35 -14.81
CA PHE A 16 8.48 -4.04 -13.85
C PHE A 16 7.72 -4.07 -12.52
N SER A 17 7.69 -5.23 -11.86
CA SER A 17 7.00 -5.45 -10.57
C SER A 17 7.17 -4.23 -9.67
N THR A 18 6.09 -3.47 -9.52
CA THR A 18 6.15 -2.17 -8.87
C THR A 18 6.33 -2.43 -7.39
N CYS A 19 7.53 -2.16 -6.88
CA CYS A 19 7.64 -1.66 -5.51
C CYS A 19 7.00 -0.28 -5.52
N SER A 20 5.66 -0.24 -5.52
CA SER A 20 4.88 0.99 -5.45
C SER A 20 5.20 1.63 -4.11
N LEU A 21 6.00 2.68 -4.13
CA LEU A 21 6.30 3.43 -2.91
C LEU A 21 5.15 4.41 -2.70
N TYR A 22 4.10 4.01 -2.00
CA TYR A 22 3.05 4.95 -1.62
C TYR A 22 3.66 6.10 -0.81
N GLN A 23 3.32 7.33 -1.20
CA GLN A 23 3.57 8.52 -0.38
C GLN A 23 2.27 8.89 0.30
N TYR A 24 2.28 8.87 1.63
CA TYR A 24 1.11 9.21 2.44
C TYR A 24 1.16 10.67 2.85
N HIS A 25 0.00 11.33 2.74
CA HIS A 25 -0.20 12.74 3.04
C HIS A 25 -1.28 12.88 4.10
N PHE A 26 -0.93 13.43 5.26
CA PHE A 26 -1.88 13.70 6.33
C PHE A 26 -2.54 15.06 6.16
N ILE A 27 -3.86 15.05 6.05
CA ILE A 27 -4.68 16.25 5.87
C ILE A 27 -5.38 16.55 7.20
N ARG A 28 -5.09 17.74 7.76
CA ARG A 28 -5.64 18.20 9.06
C ARG A 28 -7.07 18.73 8.98
N GLU A 29 -7.68 18.71 7.80
CA GLU A 29 -9.07 19.14 7.63
C GLU A 29 -10.03 18.09 8.17
N ASN A 30 -11.05 18.51 8.91
CA ASN A 30 -12.08 17.60 9.41
C ASN A 30 -13.18 17.41 8.35
N LYS A 31 -13.24 16.20 7.79
CA LYS A 31 -14.22 15.81 6.76
C LYS A 31 -14.87 14.48 7.12
N THR A 32 -16.10 14.27 6.63
CA THR A 32 -16.70 12.93 6.60
C THR A 32 -15.86 12.01 5.74
N TRP A 33 -16.03 10.69 5.87
CA TRP A 33 -15.23 9.74 5.08
C TRP A 33 -15.41 9.95 3.57
N TYR A 34 -16.66 10.20 3.12
CA TYR A 34 -16.96 10.46 1.71
C TYR A 34 -16.37 11.79 1.22
N GLU A 35 -16.50 12.87 2.00
CA GLU A 35 -15.88 14.17 1.68
C GLU A 35 -14.33 14.06 1.60
N ALA A 36 -13.74 13.27 2.50
CA ALA A 36 -12.29 13.01 2.52
C ALA A 36 -11.84 12.21 1.28
N GLN A 37 -12.60 11.19 0.89
CA GLN A 37 -12.37 10.43 -0.35
C GLN A 37 -12.41 11.33 -1.59
N THR A 38 -13.46 12.16 -1.71
CA THR A 38 -13.57 13.11 -2.82
C THR A 38 -12.37 14.04 -2.85
N TYR A 39 -11.98 14.62 -1.72
CA TYR A 39 -10.80 15.48 -1.63
C TYR A 39 -9.52 14.76 -2.10
N CYS A 40 -9.30 13.53 -1.63
CA CYS A 40 -8.11 12.77 -2.02
C CYS A 40 -8.09 12.43 -3.50
N ARG A 41 -9.25 12.16 -4.13
CA ARG A 41 -9.34 11.90 -5.58
C ARG A 41 -9.16 13.15 -6.44
N GLU A 42 -9.50 14.32 -5.90
CA GLU A 42 -9.29 15.60 -6.59
C GLU A 42 -7.83 16.09 -6.49
N THR A 43 -7.13 15.75 -5.41
CA THR A 43 -5.80 16.30 -5.08
C THR A 43 -4.65 15.29 -5.18
N TYR A 44 -4.93 14.01 -4.96
CA TYR A 44 -3.99 12.89 -4.86
C TYR A 44 -4.53 11.68 -5.66
N THR A 45 -4.25 10.44 -5.22
CA THR A 45 -4.82 9.23 -5.84
C THR A 45 -6.15 8.85 -5.19
N ASP A 46 -6.16 8.51 -3.90
CA ASP A 46 -7.37 8.20 -3.11
C ASP A 46 -7.03 8.33 -1.61
N LEU A 47 -7.98 8.04 -0.72
CA LEU A 47 -7.69 7.79 0.70
C LEU A 47 -6.68 6.67 0.85
N ALA A 48 -5.85 6.75 1.89
CA ALA A 48 -4.72 5.84 2.10
C ALA A 48 -5.10 4.36 2.08
N THR A 49 -4.48 3.63 1.16
CA THR A 49 -4.48 2.17 1.08
C THR A 49 -3.22 1.61 1.70
N VAL A 50 -3.33 0.57 2.53
CA VAL A 50 -2.18 -0.05 3.21
C VAL A 50 -2.09 -1.53 2.84
N SER A 51 -1.08 -1.91 2.05
CA SER A 51 -0.96 -3.28 1.54
C SER A 51 -0.24 -4.22 2.51
N ASP A 52 0.78 -3.73 3.22
CA ASP A 52 1.61 -4.51 4.13
C ASP A 52 2.09 -3.69 5.35
N MET A 53 2.90 -4.31 6.21
CA MET A 53 3.47 -3.62 7.38
C MET A 53 4.56 -2.59 7.03
N THR A 54 5.14 -2.63 5.82
CA THR A 54 6.07 -1.60 5.34
C THR A 54 5.31 -0.31 5.07
N ASP A 55 4.17 -0.43 4.38
CA ASP A 55 3.24 0.66 4.11
C ASP A 55 2.67 1.24 5.40
N MET A 56 2.29 0.37 6.35
CA MET A 56 1.82 0.81 7.66
C MET A 56 2.84 1.72 8.36
N ARG A 57 4.12 1.32 8.38
CA ARG A 57 5.19 2.12 8.99
C ARG A 57 5.37 3.46 8.27
N ARG A 58 5.27 3.48 6.94
CA ARG A 58 5.35 4.73 6.16
C ARG A 58 4.20 5.66 6.50
N LEU A 59 2.97 5.14 6.55
CA LEU A 59 1.79 5.89 6.95
C LEU A 59 1.98 6.50 8.35
N CYS A 60 2.37 5.68 9.33
CA CYS A 60 2.61 6.15 10.70
C CYS A 60 3.74 7.19 10.80
N SER A 61 4.78 7.07 9.97
CA SER A 61 5.90 8.03 9.94
C SER A 61 5.56 9.38 9.31
N SER A 62 4.43 9.48 8.60
CA SER A 62 4.06 10.70 7.86
C SER A 62 3.49 11.80 8.77
N THR A 63 3.38 11.58 10.09
CA THR A 63 2.78 12.55 11.03
C THR A 63 3.54 12.74 12.33
N GLN A 64 3.24 13.85 12.99
CA GLN A 64 3.72 14.19 14.33
C GLN A 64 2.62 14.09 15.42
N ASN A 65 1.36 13.81 15.05
CA ASN A 65 0.20 13.83 15.96
C ASN A 65 -0.38 12.43 16.23
N GLN A 66 -1.03 12.29 17.38
CA GLN A 66 -1.64 11.04 17.88
C GLN A 66 -3.13 10.89 17.57
N ASP A 67 -3.70 11.78 16.75
CA ASP A 67 -5.13 11.83 16.49
C ASP A 67 -5.59 10.68 15.56
N GLU A 68 -6.83 10.22 15.77
CA GLU A 68 -7.51 9.26 14.91
C GLU A 68 -7.83 9.89 13.55
N ALA A 69 -7.55 9.17 12.46
CA ALA A 69 -7.73 9.70 11.11
C ALA A 69 -8.28 8.66 10.12
N TRP A 70 -9.04 9.13 9.12
CA TRP A 70 -9.58 8.25 8.08
C TRP A 70 -8.50 7.64 7.19
N ILE A 71 -8.74 6.38 6.81
CA ILE A 71 -8.04 5.65 5.75
C ILE A 71 -9.06 5.13 4.73
N GLY A 72 -8.60 4.60 3.60
CA GLY A 72 -9.47 4.18 2.50
C GLY A 72 -10.27 2.90 2.73
N LEU A 73 -10.14 2.26 3.89
CA LEU A 73 -10.84 1.01 4.17
C LEU A 73 -12.28 1.29 4.61
N HIS A 74 -13.24 0.62 3.97
CA HIS A 74 -14.65 0.72 4.29
C HIS A 74 -15.38 -0.61 4.09
N SER A 75 -16.51 -0.80 4.76
CA SER A 75 -17.30 -2.03 4.72
C SER A 75 -18.57 -1.85 3.88
N TYR A 76 -18.95 -2.91 3.17
CA TYR A 76 -20.24 -3.07 2.54
C TYR A 76 -21.07 -4.07 3.36
N PRO A 77 -22.01 -3.60 4.21
CA PRO A 77 -22.82 -4.50 5.03
C PRO A 77 -23.62 -5.48 4.16
N GLY A 78 -23.85 -6.69 4.69
CA GLY A 78 -24.66 -7.70 4.00
C GLY A 78 -23.92 -9.01 3.86
N ARG A 79 -24.64 -10.11 4.10
CA ARG A 79 -24.11 -11.47 4.12
C ARG A 79 -23.45 -11.84 2.79
N GLU A 80 -24.02 -11.33 1.70
CA GLU A 80 -23.63 -11.49 0.30
C GLU A 80 -22.36 -10.72 -0.08
N ASN A 81 -21.98 -9.71 0.72
CA ASN A 81 -20.81 -8.88 0.44
C ASN A 81 -19.52 -9.45 1.05
N ARG A 82 -19.62 -10.51 1.84
CA ARG A 82 -18.48 -11.19 2.47
C ARG A 82 -17.60 -11.89 1.42
N LYS A 83 -16.29 -11.67 1.51
CA LYS A 83 -15.27 -12.33 0.67
C LYS A 83 -14.21 -12.98 1.53
N TRP A 84 -13.63 -14.06 1.03
CA TRP A 84 -12.53 -14.78 1.66
C TRP A 84 -11.19 -14.09 1.40
N HIS A 85 -10.36 -14.05 2.43
CA HIS A 85 -9.05 -13.41 2.45
C HIS A 85 -8.08 -14.26 3.25
N TRP A 86 -6.83 -14.31 2.79
CA TRP A 86 -5.72 -14.79 3.63
C TRP A 86 -5.20 -13.65 4.50
N SER A 87 -4.79 -13.95 5.72
CA SER A 87 -4.18 -12.96 6.62
C SER A 87 -2.81 -12.50 6.13
N LEU A 88 -2.13 -13.32 5.33
CA LEU A 88 -0.88 -12.97 4.68
C LEU A 88 -1.09 -11.87 3.63
N PRO A 89 -0.41 -10.71 3.76
CA PRO A 89 -0.43 -9.63 2.79
C PRO A 89 -0.08 -10.06 1.36
N GLY A 90 -0.90 -9.67 0.38
CA GLY A 90 -0.66 -9.89 -1.04
C GLY A 90 -0.98 -11.31 -1.54
N LEU A 91 -1.41 -12.22 -0.67
CA LEU A 91 -1.87 -13.55 -1.07
C LEU A 91 -3.37 -13.54 -1.35
N GLU A 92 -3.75 -13.83 -2.59
CA GLU A 92 -5.16 -13.88 -3.00
C GLU A 92 -5.79 -15.22 -2.66
N PHE A 93 -7.09 -15.20 -2.35
CA PHE A 93 -7.88 -16.42 -2.20
C PHE A 93 -8.40 -16.88 -3.56
N ASN A 94 -8.32 -18.19 -3.81
CA ASN A 94 -8.81 -18.81 -5.04
C ASN A 94 -9.88 -19.85 -4.71
N ASP A 95 -11.14 -19.57 -5.08
CA ASP A 95 -12.28 -20.47 -4.85
C ASP A 95 -12.14 -21.83 -5.55
N SER A 96 -11.35 -21.92 -6.61
CA SER A 96 -11.13 -23.18 -7.34
C SER A 96 -10.13 -24.12 -6.67
N ASP A 97 -9.33 -23.63 -5.72
CA ASP A 97 -8.26 -24.38 -5.05
C ASP A 97 -8.48 -24.36 -3.54
N THR A 98 -9.56 -25.01 -3.11
CA THR A 98 -10.00 -25.06 -1.72
C THR A 98 -9.97 -26.48 -1.18
N ARG A 99 -9.88 -26.61 0.15
CA ARG A 99 -9.91 -27.90 0.85
C ARG A 99 -11.08 -27.99 1.82
N TRP A 100 -12.22 -27.42 1.43
CA TRP A 100 -13.44 -27.50 2.23
C TRP A 100 -13.86 -28.95 2.48
N GLN A 101 -14.38 -29.21 3.67
CA GLN A 101 -15.14 -30.44 3.90
C GLN A 101 -16.40 -30.42 3.03
N SER A 102 -16.89 -31.60 2.65
CA SER A 102 -18.17 -31.75 1.97
C SER A 102 -19.29 -31.05 2.75
N GLY A 103 -19.91 -30.06 2.10
CA GLY A 103 -20.98 -29.25 2.69
C GLY A 103 -20.51 -27.93 3.30
N GLU A 104 -19.20 -27.64 3.31
CA GLU A 104 -18.63 -26.37 3.74
C GLU A 104 -18.29 -25.45 2.54
N PRO A 105 -18.24 -24.12 2.73
CA PRO A 105 -18.64 -23.39 3.93
C PRO A 105 -20.17 -23.26 4.06
N ASN A 106 -20.73 -23.37 5.26
CA ASN A 106 -22.19 -23.43 5.45
C ASN A 106 -22.81 -22.39 6.38
N ASP A 107 -22.02 -21.59 7.11
CA ASP A 107 -22.56 -20.65 8.10
C ASP A 107 -23.57 -21.35 9.07
N TYR A 108 -23.28 -22.58 9.51
CA TYR A 108 -24.21 -23.47 10.22
C TYR A 108 -24.75 -22.85 11.51
N ASN A 109 -23.90 -22.17 12.29
CA ASN A 109 -24.28 -21.48 13.53
C ASN A 109 -24.45 -19.97 13.35
N GLY A 110 -24.81 -19.52 12.15
CA GLY A 110 -24.85 -18.10 11.81
C GLY A 110 -23.55 -17.69 11.12
N MET A 111 -22.98 -16.54 11.49
CA MET A 111 -21.85 -15.99 10.73
C MET A 111 -20.55 -16.72 11.07
N GLU A 112 -20.07 -17.52 10.12
CA GLU A 112 -18.85 -18.30 10.23
C GLU A 112 -17.78 -17.70 9.31
N ASN A 113 -16.99 -16.79 9.89
CA ASN A 113 -16.04 -15.95 9.16
C ASN A 113 -14.59 -16.43 9.33
N CYS A 114 -14.34 -17.49 10.10
CA CYS A 114 -12.99 -17.95 10.41
C CYS A 114 -12.86 -19.43 10.12
N VAL A 115 -11.67 -19.89 9.73
CA VAL A 115 -11.48 -21.26 9.24
C VAL A 115 -10.60 -22.08 10.16
N THR A 116 -11.12 -23.22 10.60
CA THR A 116 -10.31 -24.26 11.24
C THR A 116 -9.90 -25.32 10.22
N LYS A 117 -8.66 -25.82 10.38
CA LYS A 117 -8.18 -27.01 9.68
C LYS A 117 -8.19 -28.19 10.64
N ILE A 118 -8.96 -29.23 10.32
CA ILE A 118 -8.83 -30.56 10.94
C ILE A 118 -8.01 -31.46 10.01
N GLN A 119 -8.65 -31.94 8.96
CA GLN A 119 -8.00 -32.53 7.77
C GLN A 119 -8.34 -31.67 6.56
N LEU A 120 -9.62 -31.35 6.45
CA LEU A 120 -10.20 -30.36 5.55
C LEU A 120 -10.57 -29.09 6.33
N TRP A 121 -11.00 -28.07 5.60
CA TRP A 121 -11.38 -26.75 6.10
C TRP A 121 -12.85 -26.73 6.49
N PHE A 122 -13.12 -26.05 7.59
CA PHE A 122 -14.46 -25.76 8.11
C PHE A 122 -14.52 -24.28 8.44
N ASP A 123 -15.53 -23.57 7.94
CA ASP A 123 -15.84 -22.27 8.48
C ASP A 123 -16.49 -22.46 9.85
N THR A 124 -16.17 -21.57 10.77
CA THR A 124 -16.74 -21.56 12.09
C THR A 124 -16.76 -20.15 12.66
N THR A 125 -17.42 -19.98 13.80
CA THR A 125 -17.40 -18.72 14.54
C THR A 125 -15.98 -18.36 14.94
N CYS A 126 -15.59 -17.10 14.70
CA CYS A 126 -14.29 -16.58 15.11
C CYS A 126 -14.08 -16.61 16.63
N SER A 127 -15.16 -16.70 17.41
CA SER A 127 -15.13 -16.82 18.87
C SER A 127 -14.78 -18.24 19.37
N PHE A 128 -14.73 -19.24 18.49
CA PHE A 128 -14.30 -20.58 18.86
C PHE A 128 -12.85 -20.54 19.39
N ARG A 129 -12.52 -21.36 20.39
CA ARG A 129 -11.17 -21.36 20.98
C ARG A 129 -10.47 -22.66 20.63
N CYS A 130 -9.40 -22.59 19.84
CA CYS A 130 -8.55 -23.74 19.54
C CYS A 130 -7.07 -23.36 19.42
N ALA A 131 -6.23 -24.38 19.26
CA ALA A 131 -4.83 -24.22 18.95
C ALA A 131 -4.64 -23.59 17.56
N PHE A 132 -3.43 -23.13 17.26
CA PHE A 132 -3.18 -22.40 16.02
C PHE A 132 -1.73 -22.53 15.56
N LEU A 133 -1.50 -22.24 14.29
CA LEU A 133 -0.19 -22.29 13.66
C LEU A 133 0.25 -20.89 13.22
N CYS A 134 1.37 -20.42 13.74
CA CYS A 134 2.05 -19.24 13.24
C CYS A 134 3.18 -19.64 12.29
N TYR A 135 3.56 -18.75 11.38
CA TYR A 135 4.78 -18.90 10.59
C TYR A 135 5.70 -17.70 10.74
N ASN A 136 6.98 -17.91 10.44
CA ASN A 136 7.97 -16.86 10.24
C ASN A 136 8.45 -16.83 8.79
N GLY A 137 8.13 -15.76 8.07
CA GLY A 137 8.63 -15.55 6.71
C GLY A 137 9.97 -14.83 6.73
N THR A 138 11.05 -15.50 6.30
CA THR A 138 12.30 -14.82 5.96
C THR A 138 12.40 -14.66 4.44
N LYS A 139 13.03 -13.57 3.95
CA LYS A 139 13.24 -13.30 2.51
C LYS A 139 14.09 -14.37 1.77
N GLN A 140 14.44 -15.47 2.43
CA GLN A 140 15.32 -16.54 1.97
C GLN A 140 14.74 -17.89 2.40
N SER A 141 13.62 -18.30 1.77
CA SER A 141 13.06 -19.67 1.67
C SER A 141 12.86 -20.54 2.92
N ASN A 142 13.31 -20.16 4.11
CA ASN A 142 13.18 -20.98 5.31
C ASN A 142 12.02 -20.45 6.15
N THR A 143 10.81 -20.81 5.75
CA THR A 143 9.62 -20.61 6.57
C THR A 143 9.67 -21.58 7.75
N THR A 144 9.60 -21.07 8.98
CA THR A 144 9.46 -21.91 10.17
C THR A 144 8.04 -21.84 10.71
N PHE A 145 7.51 -22.97 11.19
CA PHE A 145 6.16 -23.07 11.72
C PHE A 145 6.18 -23.27 13.24
N HIS A 146 5.23 -22.64 13.93
CA HIS A 146 5.12 -22.66 15.39
C HIS A 146 3.70 -23.07 15.78
N TYR A 147 3.58 -24.22 16.44
CA TYR A 147 2.32 -24.74 16.96
C TYR A 147 2.08 -24.24 18.38
N ILE A 148 1.01 -23.46 18.55
CA ILE A 148 0.62 -22.88 19.83
C ILE A 148 -0.60 -23.64 20.34
N THR A 149 -0.42 -24.35 21.45
CA THR A 149 -1.46 -25.21 22.05
C THR A 149 -2.45 -24.46 22.92
N THR A 150 -2.09 -23.27 23.42
CA THR A 150 -2.97 -22.44 24.24
C THR A 150 -4.19 -22.00 23.43
N PRO A 151 -5.41 -22.43 23.78
CA PRO A 151 -6.58 -22.15 22.95
C PRO A 151 -6.92 -20.66 22.95
N MET A 152 -7.06 -20.10 21.75
CA MET A 152 -7.38 -18.69 21.51
C MET A 152 -8.48 -18.57 20.47
N THR A 153 -9.24 -17.48 20.51
CA THR A 153 -10.12 -17.07 19.40
C THR A 153 -9.28 -16.81 18.16
N TRP A 154 -9.86 -16.87 16.96
CA TRP A 154 -9.12 -16.58 15.74
C TRP A 154 -8.47 -15.17 15.77
N PRO A 155 -9.20 -14.11 16.20
CA PRO A 155 -8.62 -12.82 16.49
C PRO A 155 -7.39 -12.81 17.40
N GLU A 156 -7.50 -13.46 18.56
CA GLU A 156 -6.43 -13.54 19.55
C GLU A 156 -5.23 -14.30 18.97
N ALA A 157 -5.48 -15.39 18.24
CA ALA A 157 -4.46 -16.21 17.59
C ALA A 157 -3.69 -15.43 16.53
N GLN A 158 -4.39 -14.71 15.63
CA GLN A 158 -3.75 -13.83 14.65
C GLN A 158 -2.90 -12.76 15.33
N ASN A 159 -3.48 -12.10 16.35
CA ASN A 159 -2.78 -11.07 17.09
C ASN A 159 -1.51 -11.63 17.75
N HIS A 160 -1.60 -12.80 18.39
CA HIS A 160 -0.46 -13.51 18.96
C HIS A 160 0.60 -13.78 17.89
N CYS A 161 0.21 -14.32 16.72
CA CYS A 161 1.15 -14.60 15.65
C CYS A 161 1.85 -13.34 15.15
N ARG A 162 1.17 -12.21 15.03
CA ARG A 162 1.79 -10.94 14.59
C ARG A 162 2.67 -10.27 15.66
N HIS A 163 2.43 -10.56 16.93
CA HIS A 163 3.27 -10.05 18.03
C HIS A 163 4.56 -10.86 18.20
N HIS A 164 4.53 -12.17 17.94
CA HIS A 164 5.65 -13.08 18.21
C HIS A 164 6.33 -13.64 16.96
N TYR A 165 5.63 -13.64 15.82
CA TYR A 165 6.02 -14.26 14.56
C TYR A 165 5.63 -13.35 13.37
N THR A 166 5.40 -13.90 12.17
CA THR A 166 4.90 -13.14 11.01
C THR A 166 3.38 -13.04 11.00
N ASP A 167 2.67 -14.17 10.88
CA ASP A 167 1.19 -14.23 10.89
C ASP A 167 0.73 -15.70 11.09
N LEU A 168 -0.57 -15.95 11.10
CA LEU A 168 -1.16 -17.27 10.96
C LEU A 168 -0.78 -17.90 9.62
N VAL A 169 -0.56 -19.21 9.63
CA VAL A 169 -0.28 -19.99 8.42
C VAL A 169 -1.34 -19.73 7.35
N SER A 170 -0.90 -19.32 6.17
CA SER A 170 -1.75 -18.86 5.08
C SER A 170 -1.34 -19.45 3.74
N GLY A 171 -2.33 -19.78 2.91
CA GLY A 171 -2.11 -20.30 1.57
C GLY A 171 -1.75 -21.78 1.53
N LEU A 172 -1.99 -22.38 0.37
CA LEU A 172 -1.76 -23.82 0.18
C LEU A 172 -0.29 -24.19 0.24
N ASP A 173 0.63 -23.32 -0.20
CA ASP A 173 2.06 -23.57 -0.13
C ASP A 173 2.51 -23.86 1.31
N GLN A 174 2.00 -23.10 2.28
CA GLN A 174 2.31 -23.33 3.70
C GLN A 174 1.50 -24.49 4.28
N LEU A 175 0.22 -24.65 3.88
CA LEU A 175 -0.64 -25.71 4.39
C LEU A 175 -0.24 -27.12 3.91
N ASN A 176 0.46 -27.21 2.78
CA ASN A 176 0.99 -28.45 2.23
C ASN A 176 2.35 -28.84 2.80
N ASP A 177 2.98 -27.98 3.61
CA ASP A 177 4.22 -28.36 4.30
C ASP A 177 3.94 -29.58 5.20
N PRO A 178 4.77 -30.64 5.16
CA PRO A 178 4.54 -31.85 5.95
C PRO A 178 4.39 -31.61 7.46
N THR A 179 5.10 -30.60 8.00
CA THR A 179 4.98 -30.24 9.42
C THR A 179 3.60 -29.66 9.72
N VAL A 180 3.09 -28.76 8.88
CA VAL A 180 1.76 -28.13 9.01
C VAL A 180 0.64 -29.13 8.72
N ALA A 181 0.81 -29.98 7.71
CA ALA A 181 -0.17 -30.96 7.28
C ALA A 181 -0.53 -31.93 8.41
N SER A 182 0.46 -32.28 9.26
CA SER A 182 0.30 -33.23 10.38
C SER A 182 -0.59 -32.71 11.52
N TYR A 183 -0.73 -31.40 11.69
CA TYR A 183 -1.56 -30.81 12.75
C TYR A 183 -3.04 -30.81 12.37
N SER A 184 -3.90 -31.03 13.36
CA SER A 184 -5.35 -31.01 13.21
C SER A 184 -6.00 -30.15 14.30
N SER A 185 -7.20 -29.66 14.01
CA SER A 185 -8.00 -28.79 14.86
C SER A 185 -7.28 -27.48 15.22
N VAL A 186 -6.75 -26.81 14.20
CA VAL A 186 -5.99 -25.57 14.33
C VAL A 186 -6.60 -24.42 13.53
N TRP A 187 -6.44 -23.19 14.02
CA TRP A 187 -6.69 -22.00 13.21
C TRP A 187 -5.67 -21.85 12.09
N ILE A 188 -6.15 -21.45 10.91
CA ILE A 188 -5.35 -20.99 9.77
C ILE A 188 -5.70 -19.54 9.45
N GLY A 189 -4.88 -18.87 8.64
CA GLY A 189 -5.04 -17.45 8.32
C GLY A 189 -6.18 -17.13 7.35
N LEU A 190 -7.02 -18.10 6.97
CA LEU A 190 -8.18 -17.87 6.10
C LEU A 190 -9.34 -17.30 6.91
N PHE A 191 -9.87 -16.16 6.47
CA PHE A 191 -10.99 -15.47 7.09
C PHE A 191 -11.89 -14.79 6.06
N ARG A 192 -13.10 -14.40 6.48
CA ARG A 192 -14.12 -13.77 5.64
C ARG A 192 -14.54 -12.43 6.22
N ASP A 193 -14.66 -11.39 5.38
CA ASP A 193 -15.20 -10.09 5.80
C ASP A 193 -15.76 -9.24 4.65
N THR A 194 -16.30 -8.08 5.00
CA THR A 194 -16.93 -7.10 4.09
C THR A 194 -16.06 -5.88 3.76
N TRP A 195 -14.83 -5.80 4.27
CA TRP A 195 -13.98 -4.60 4.19
C TRP A 195 -13.19 -4.53 2.88
N ARG A 196 -13.25 -3.40 2.19
CA ARG A 196 -12.60 -3.14 0.90
C ARG A 196 -11.87 -1.80 0.92
N TRP A 197 -10.84 -1.69 0.10
CA TRP A 197 -10.17 -0.42 -0.13
C TRP A 197 -10.95 0.43 -1.14
N SER A 198 -10.99 1.74 -0.89
CA SER A 198 -11.69 2.72 -1.69
C SER A 198 -11.17 2.85 -3.13
N ASP A 199 -9.88 2.56 -3.32
CA ASP A 199 -9.19 2.54 -4.61
C ASP A 199 -9.43 1.24 -5.42
N GLY A 200 -10.10 0.25 -4.83
CA GLY A 200 -10.35 -1.06 -5.44
C GLY A 200 -9.17 -2.03 -5.38
N SER A 201 -8.08 -1.71 -4.68
CA SER A 201 -6.94 -2.62 -4.52
C SER A 201 -7.35 -3.89 -3.77
N ASN A 202 -6.58 -4.97 -3.97
CA ASN A 202 -6.79 -6.18 -3.20
C ASN A 202 -6.55 -5.93 -1.69
N SER A 203 -7.23 -6.71 -0.86
CA SER A 203 -7.34 -6.48 0.58
C SER A 203 -7.03 -7.79 1.32
N SER A 204 -6.01 -7.78 2.19
CA SER A 204 -5.59 -8.97 2.95
C SER A 204 -5.02 -8.62 4.33
N LEU A 205 -4.29 -7.50 4.44
CA LEU A 205 -3.84 -6.98 5.73
C LEU A 205 -5.03 -6.51 6.59
N ARG A 206 -5.01 -6.85 7.88
CA ARG A 206 -6.04 -6.48 8.86
C ARG A 206 -5.43 -6.07 10.19
N ASN A 207 -4.98 -4.82 10.33
CA ASN A 207 -4.29 -4.40 11.56
C ASN A 207 -5.25 -3.86 12.64
N TRP A 208 -6.42 -4.47 12.81
CA TRP A 208 -7.44 -4.01 13.76
C TRP A 208 -6.97 -4.05 15.22
N LYS A 209 -7.25 -2.99 16.00
CA LYS A 209 -6.97 -2.93 17.44
C LYS A 209 -7.79 -3.96 18.22
N SER A 210 -9.03 -4.16 17.82
CA SER A 210 -9.92 -5.21 18.32
C SER A 210 -10.70 -5.75 17.13
N LEU A 211 -10.87 -7.06 17.11
CA LEU A 211 -11.30 -7.84 15.94
C LEU A 211 -12.71 -8.43 16.13
N GLY A 212 -13.49 -7.91 17.08
CA GLY A 212 -14.58 -8.57 17.83
C GLY A 212 -15.76 -9.23 17.09
N ASP A 213 -15.66 -9.47 15.78
CA ASP A 213 -15.73 -10.80 15.15
C ASP A 213 -15.84 -10.62 13.61
N LEU A 214 -14.86 -9.92 13.01
CA LEU A 214 -14.78 -9.56 11.57
C LEU A 214 -16.07 -8.94 10.97
N VAL A 215 -16.77 -8.21 11.84
CA VAL A 215 -18.01 -7.41 11.73
C VAL A 215 -18.78 -7.47 10.40
N ASP A 216 -19.85 -8.28 10.42
CA ASP A 216 -20.98 -8.23 9.50
C ASP A 216 -22.22 -7.68 10.22
N GLY A 217 -22.80 -6.59 9.71
CA GLY A 217 -24.17 -6.12 10.01
C GLY A 217 -24.52 -5.74 11.45
N GLN A 218 -23.63 -5.98 12.42
CA GLN A 218 -23.85 -5.70 13.84
C GLN A 218 -23.51 -4.25 14.23
N SER A 219 -22.89 -3.50 13.32
CA SER A 219 -22.50 -2.11 13.53
C SER A 219 -22.74 -1.29 12.27
N ASN A 220 -23.32 -0.10 12.44
CA ASN A 220 -23.44 0.90 11.37
C ASN A 220 -22.13 1.69 11.15
N LYS A 221 -21.07 1.34 11.87
CA LYS A 221 -19.74 1.92 11.71
C LYS A 221 -18.99 1.19 10.60
N THR A 222 -19.05 1.73 9.39
CA THR A 222 -18.55 1.08 8.17
C THR A 222 -17.32 1.76 7.57
N CYS A 223 -16.71 2.72 8.26
CA CYS A 223 -15.54 3.44 7.78
C CYS A 223 -14.36 3.28 8.76
N ALA A 224 -13.17 3.00 8.23
CA ALA A 224 -12.01 2.69 9.06
C ALA A 224 -11.13 3.91 9.34
N THR A 225 -10.61 3.95 10.55
CA THR A 225 -9.62 4.90 11.01
C THR A 225 -8.32 4.18 11.39
N VAL A 226 -7.24 4.95 11.46
CA VAL A 226 -5.96 4.50 12.01
C VAL A 226 -5.61 5.30 13.25
N LEU A 227 -5.15 4.59 14.29
CA LEU A 227 -4.58 5.16 15.51
C LEU A 227 -3.05 5.11 15.40
N ASN A 228 -2.44 6.28 15.26
CA ASN A 228 -1.09 6.42 14.74
C ASN A 228 0.02 5.74 15.57
N THR A 229 -0.08 5.69 16.90
CA THR A 229 1.01 5.20 17.78
C THR A 229 1.36 3.72 17.59
N ALA A 230 0.43 2.90 17.10
CA ALA A 230 0.65 1.47 16.84
C ALA A 230 0.27 1.05 15.41
N GLY A 231 -0.20 1.98 14.58
CA GLY A 231 -0.77 1.70 13.25
C GLY A 231 -2.03 0.83 13.29
N THR A 232 -2.63 0.65 14.46
CA THR A 232 -3.80 -0.20 14.64
C THR A 232 -5.06 0.48 14.13
N TRP A 233 -5.96 -0.29 13.54
CA TRP A 233 -7.19 0.21 12.95
C TRP A 233 -8.34 0.19 13.94
N SER A 234 -9.26 1.12 13.75
CA SER A 234 -10.57 1.19 14.39
C SER A 234 -11.61 1.52 13.34
N TYR A 235 -12.89 1.42 13.68
CA TYR A 235 -13.99 1.72 12.78
C TYR A 235 -14.94 2.72 13.44
N ASP A 236 -15.52 3.59 12.62
CA ASP A 236 -16.44 4.62 13.08
C ASP A 236 -17.53 4.92 12.03
N TYR A 237 -18.49 5.76 12.41
CA TYR A 237 -19.55 6.18 11.49
C TYR A 237 -18.98 7.07 10.39
N CYS A 238 -19.37 6.81 9.15
CA CYS A 238 -18.79 7.48 7.99
C CYS A 238 -19.09 8.99 7.92
N ASP A 239 -20.09 9.47 8.66
CA ASP A 239 -20.49 10.87 8.79
C ASP A 239 -19.75 11.64 9.89
N GLU A 240 -18.93 10.97 10.69
CA GLU A 240 -18.02 11.63 11.63
C GLU A 240 -16.96 12.45 10.88
N LYS A 241 -16.63 13.63 11.42
CA LYS A 241 -15.64 14.52 10.80
C LYS A 241 -14.28 14.37 11.47
N LYS A 242 -13.30 13.90 10.71
CA LYS A 242 -11.93 13.62 11.21
C LYS A 242 -10.88 14.10 10.19
N PRO A 243 -9.62 14.30 10.63
CA PRO A 243 -8.51 14.36 9.69
C PRO A 243 -8.38 13.03 8.93
N PHE A 244 -7.62 13.02 7.84
CA PHE A 244 -7.56 11.88 6.95
C PHE A 244 -6.22 11.75 6.23
N TYR A 245 -5.91 10.54 5.79
CA TYR A 245 -4.73 10.27 4.97
C TYR A 245 -5.13 10.08 3.52
N CYS A 246 -4.48 10.82 2.62
CA CYS A 246 -4.45 10.49 1.20
C CYS A 246 -3.16 9.72 0.88
N TYR A 247 -3.17 8.97 -0.20
CA TYR A 247 -1.93 8.49 -0.81
C TYR A 247 -1.79 8.96 -2.25
N GLU A 248 -0.55 9.01 -2.71
CA GLU A 248 -0.22 9.03 -4.11
C GLU A 248 0.77 7.90 -4.42
N GLU A 249 0.59 7.24 -5.56
CA GLU A 249 1.64 6.35 -6.07
C GLU A 249 2.86 7.22 -6.41
N ALA A 250 4.01 6.90 -5.82
CA ALA A 250 5.25 7.47 -6.33
C ALA A 250 5.48 6.89 -7.74
N ALA A 251 4.90 7.53 -8.76
CA ALA A 251 5.33 7.34 -10.13
C ALA A 251 6.85 7.40 -10.12
N PRO A 252 7.57 6.42 -10.73
CA PRO A 252 9.02 6.47 -10.76
C PRO A 252 9.41 7.77 -11.45
N ARG A 253 9.75 8.79 -10.65
CA ARG A 253 10.18 10.10 -11.15
C ARG A 253 11.56 9.90 -11.77
N LYS A 254 11.61 9.42 -13.01
CA LYS A 254 12.83 9.38 -13.80
C LYS A 254 13.24 10.83 -14.06
N LYS A 255 14.17 11.33 -13.26
CA LYS A 255 14.76 12.65 -13.45
C LYS A 255 15.81 12.55 -14.55
N PHE A 256 15.46 12.97 -15.76
CA PHE A 256 16.43 13.16 -16.83
C PHE A 256 17.08 14.54 -16.70
N VAL A 257 18.39 14.63 -16.93
CA VAL A 257 19.12 15.89 -17.00
C VAL A 257 19.58 16.07 -18.44
N VAL A 258 18.88 16.92 -19.18
CA VAL A 258 19.24 17.23 -20.57
C VAL A 258 20.08 18.51 -20.57
N ARG A 259 21.34 18.43 -21.01
CA ARG A 259 22.17 19.63 -21.20
C ARG A 259 21.86 20.24 -22.56
N MET A 260 21.37 21.47 -22.56
CA MET A 260 21.12 22.22 -23.79
C MET A 260 22.00 23.48 -23.81
N LYS A 261 22.63 23.74 -24.96
CA LYS A 261 23.24 25.05 -25.24
C LYS A 261 22.17 25.93 -25.87
N LEU A 262 21.89 27.06 -25.25
CA LEU A 262 20.97 28.06 -25.78
C LEU A 262 21.81 29.20 -26.35
N ALA A 263 21.56 29.54 -27.61
CA ALA A 263 22.06 30.76 -28.24
C ALA A 263 20.93 31.78 -28.23
N ALA A 264 21.17 32.94 -27.62
CA ALA A 264 20.28 34.08 -27.69
C ALA A 264 20.92 35.15 -28.57
N ASP A 265 20.09 35.96 -29.21
CA ASP A 265 20.55 37.16 -29.91
C ASP A 265 21.34 38.05 -28.92
N PRO A 266 22.43 38.72 -29.35
CA PRO A 266 23.23 39.61 -28.49
C PRO A 266 22.41 40.70 -27.77
N SER A 267 21.25 41.07 -28.31
CA SER A 267 20.32 42.03 -27.70
C SER A 267 19.54 41.49 -26.49
N VAL A 268 19.55 40.18 -26.24
CA VAL A 268 18.75 39.53 -25.20
C VAL A 268 19.55 39.31 -23.92
N ASN A 269 19.12 39.96 -22.82
CA ASN A 269 19.70 39.75 -21.50
C ASN A 269 19.18 38.45 -20.85
N MET A 270 19.94 37.37 -20.98
CA MET A 270 19.61 36.07 -20.36
C MET A 270 19.71 36.05 -18.82
N THR A 271 20.13 37.13 -18.17
CA THR A 271 20.12 37.24 -16.70
C THR A 271 18.83 37.82 -16.16
N ASP A 272 17.99 38.39 -17.02
CA ASP A 272 16.68 38.93 -16.67
C ASP A 272 15.71 37.79 -16.29
N PRO A 273 15.15 37.79 -15.07
CA PRO A 273 14.16 36.82 -14.64
C PRO A 273 12.96 36.70 -15.60
N ALA A 274 12.46 37.81 -16.13
CA ALA A 274 11.29 37.83 -17.02
C ALA A 274 11.57 37.11 -18.34
N VAL A 275 12.77 37.31 -18.89
CA VAL A 275 13.23 36.60 -20.10
C VAL A 275 13.32 35.10 -19.83
N THR A 276 13.91 34.72 -18.70
CA THR A 276 14.09 33.30 -18.36
C THR A 276 12.79 32.57 -18.02
N GLU A 277 11.82 33.26 -17.43
CA GLU A 277 10.49 32.72 -17.14
C GLU A 277 9.66 32.55 -18.43
N SER A 278 9.70 33.56 -19.31
CA SER A 278 9.06 33.49 -20.63
C SER A 278 9.58 32.31 -21.46
N MET A 279 10.89 32.09 -21.45
CA MET A 279 11.51 30.94 -22.11
C MET A 279 11.04 29.60 -21.53
N LEU A 280 10.96 29.45 -20.20
CA LEU A 280 10.44 28.22 -19.58
C LEU A 280 9.00 27.94 -20.04
N LYS A 281 8.14 28.97 -20.02
CA LYS A 281 6.74 28.85 -20.45
C LYS A 281 6.63 28.42 -21.91
N GLN A 282 7.44 28.99 -22.81
CA GLN A 282 7.46 28.61 -24.23
C GLN A 282 7.92 27.16 -24.42
N MET A 283 8.95 26.72 -23.69
CA MET A 283 9.44 25.35 -23.78
C MET A 283 8.41 24.36 -23.25
N GLU A 284 7.80 24.63 -22.10
CA GLU A 284 6.70 23.81 -21.56
C GLU A 284 5.52 23.73 -22.53
N ALA A 285 5.18 24.82 -23.22
CA ALA A 285 4.15 24.82 -24.27
C ALA A 285 4.52 23.92 -25.45
N ALA A 286 5.77 23.99 -25.93
CA ALA A 286 6.25 23.14 -27.02
C ALA A 286 6.21 21.64 -26.66
N PHE A 287 6.46 21.28 -25.39
CA PHE A 287 6.27 19.90 -24.93
C PHE A 287 4.79 19.50 -24.86
N ARG A 288 3.91 20.41 -24.42
CA ARG A 288 2.45 20.18 -24.42
C ARG A 288 1.91 19.92 -25.82
N ASP A 289 2.37 20.67 -26.82
CA ASP A 289 1.98 20.45 -28.23
C ASP A 289 2.42 19.08 -28.78
N LYS A 290 3.43 18.46 -28.15
CA LYS A 290 3.89 17.10 -28.45
C LYS A 290 3.25 16.03 -27.56
N GLY A 291 2.23 16.39 -26.78
CA GLY A 291 1.52 15.48 -25.87
C GLY A 291 2.27 15.15 -24.58
N LEU A 292 3.34 15.89 -24.26
CA LEU A 292 4.15 15.66 -23.06
C LEU A 292 3.84 16.71 -22.00
N SER A 293 3.35 16.28 -20.84
CA SER A 293 3.18 17.15 -19.67
C SER A 293 4.50 17.21 -18.89
N VAL A 294 5.15 18.38 -18.89
CA VAL A 294 6.45 18.61 -18.25
C VAL A 294 6.44 19.89 -17.41
N LYS A 295 7.26 19.91 -16.34
CA LYS A 295 7.51 21.10 -15.52
C LYS A 295 9.01 21.40 -15.52
N LEU A 296 9.40 22.57 -15.98
CA LEU A 296 10.80 22.96 -16.19
C LEU A 296 11.29 23.92 -15.11
N ARG A 297 12.60 23.89 -14.83
CA ARG A 297 13.25 24.88 -13.96
C ARG A 297 14.71 25.10 -14.34
N TRP A 298 15.17 26.34 -14.19
CA TRP A 298 16.59 26.67 -14.30
C TRP A 298 17.37 26.17 -13.09
N ARG A 299 18.61 25.73 -13.29
CA ARG A 299 19.54 25.46 -12.19
C ARG A 299 20.95 25.90 -12.59
N LYS A 300 21.64 26.56 -11.66
CA LYS A 300 23.00 27.07 -11.82
C LYS A 300 23.99 25.90 -11.73
N LEU A 301 24.97 25.85 -12.64
CA LEU A 301 26.04 24.87 -12.57
C LEU A 301 27.03 25.24 -11.44
N PRO A 302 27.58 24.26 -10.70
CA PRO A 302 28.72 24.49 -9.82
C PRO A 302 29.98 24.84 -10.65
N ASP A 303 30.81 25.76 -10.16
CA ASP A 303 31.97 26.30 -10.88
C ASP A 303 33.02 25.23 -11.29
N LYS A 304 33.00 24.05 -10.68
CA LYS A 304 33.95 22.94 -10.93
C LYS A 304 33.77 22.19 -12.27
N LEU A 305 32.80 22.56 -13.11
CA LEU A 305 32.54 21.92 -14.41
C LEU A 305 32.85 22.80 -15.63
N ASN A 306 33.45 23.98 -15.43
CA ASN A 306 33.82 24.91 -16.50
C ASN A 306 35.21 24.71 -17.09
N THR A 307 35.97 23.70 -16.66
CA THR A 307 37.26 23.38 -17.29
C THR A 307 37.06 22.30 -18.36
N THR A 308 36.92 22.73 -19.61
CA THR A 308 37.34 21.93 -20.77
C THR A 308 38.84 21.64 -20.59
N LYS A 309 39.20 20.41 -20.27
CA LYS A 309 40.55 19.90 -20.57
C LYS A 309 40.51 19.39 -21.99
N GLU A 310 41.18 20.10 -22.89
CA GLU A 310 41.66 19.53 -24.14
C GLU A 310 42.70 18.45 -23.78
N GLU A 311 42.46 17.20 -24.18
CA GLU A 311 43.50 16.17 -24.21
C GLU A 311 44.29 16.34 -25.52
N PRO A 312 45.63 16.42 -25.49
CA PRO A 312 46.43 16.40 -26.69
C PRO A 312 46.53 14.99 -27.26
N GLU A 313 46.44 14.90 -28.59
CA GLU A 313 46.72 13.70 -29.39
C GLU A 313 48.12 13.16 -29.08
N GLN A 314 48.21 11.88 -28.73
CA GLN A 314 49.43 11.08 -28.88
C GLN A 314 49.13 9.93 -29.82
N GLY A 315 49.62 10.08 -31.05
CA GLY A 315 49.65 9.03 -32.05
C GLY A 315 50.67 7.95 -31.71
N CYS A 316 50.36 6.73 -32.11
CA CYS A 316 51.35 5.67 -32.28
C CYS A 316 51.58 5.46 -33.78
N ALA A 317 52.86 5.49 -34.17
CA ALA A 317 53.37 4.86 -35.37
C ALA A 317 54.83 4.45 -35.11
N PRO A 318 55.39 3.49 -35.85
CA PRO A 318 54.80 2.29 -36.44
C PRO A 318 54.91 1.06 -35.51
#